data_AF-A0A316TVI5-F1
#
_entry.id   AF-A0A316TVI5-F1
#
_cell.length_a   1.000
_cell.length_b   1.000
_cell.length_c   1.000
_cell.angle_alpha   90.00
_cell.angle_beta   90.00
_cell.angle_gamma   90.00
#
_symmetry.space_group_name_H-M   'P 1'
#
loop_
_entity.id
_entity.type
_entity.pdbx_description
1 polymer ?
#
loop_
_entity_poly.entity_id
_entity_poly.type
_entity_poly.pdbx_seq_one_letter_code
_entity_poly.pdbx_strand_id
1 'polypeptide(L)'
;MKEYSIIWIPFSKDSDVGQRIMDSKDFALPYFVDGNDKQQFEESNPGGLSPVHLLRGILVGYSDEPPIVDTSTFKQKAKVILMDLQNHFDYDSLEDLILNISAFIRQENGDTASFEALLTGTKICPESSKIKFDCCTDLYNLLEREQFHDKEWGKKKLGELLYQIERDKINPTFVSYIDTFKEWAE
;
A
#
# COMPACT_ATOMS: atom_id res chain seq x y z
N MET A 1 -5.79 -3.06 -17.29
CA MET A 1 -5.20 -2.45 -16.09
C MET A 1 -4.94 -0.98 -16.39
N LYS A 2 -5.27 -0.10 -15.46
CA LYS A 2 -5.04 1.33 -15.59
C LYS A 2 -3.60 1.66 -15.20
N GLU A 3 -2.88 2.34 -16.08
CA GLU A 3 -1.62 2.95 -15.72
C GLU A 3 -1.82 4.01 -14.65
N TYR A 4 -0.88 4.08 -13.72
CA TYR A 4 -0.90 5.01 -12.61
C TYR A 4 0.42 5.74 -12.46
N SER A 5 0.41 6.80 -11.67
CA SER A 5 1.60 7.52 -11.23
C SER A 5 1.48 7.83 -9.74
N ILE A 6 2.60 7.79 -9.03
CA ILE A 6 2.72 8.35 -7.68
C ILE A 6 3.24 9.77 -7.82
N ILE A 7 2.50 10.72 -7.26
CA ILE A 7 2.85 12.14 -7.31
C ILE A 7 3.04 12.65 -5.89
N TRP A 8 4.20 13.24 -5.64
CA TRP A 8 4.55 13.80 -4.34
C TRP A 8 4.16 15.26 -4.26
N ILE A 9 3.27 15.58 -3.33
CA ILE A 9 2.70 16.91 -3.21
C ILE A 9 3.21 17.58 -1.95
N PRO A 10 3.88 18.74 -2.05
CA PRO A 10 4.39 19.45 -0.90
C PRO A 10 3.26 20.13 -0.12
N PHE A 11 3.34 20.04 1.20
CA PHE A 11 2.48 20.72 2.15
C PHE A 11 3.34 21.56 3.09
N SER A 12 2.86 22.78 3.37
CA SER A 12 3.44 23.57 4.45
C SER A 12 2.99 23.02 5.80
N LYS A 13 3.87 23.05 6.80
CA LYS A 13 3.50 22.78 8.20
C LYS A 13 2.32 23.64 8.69
N ASP A 14 2.17 24.83 8.13
CA ASP A 14 1.14 25.80 8.54
C ASP A 14 -0.20 25.58 7.83
N SER A 15 -0.27 24.65 6.86
CA SER A 15 -1.52 24.25 6.20
C SER A 15 -2.43 23.44 7.13
N ASP A 16 -3.74 23.38 6.82
CA ASP A 16 -4.70 22.56 7.58
C ASP A 16 -4.27 21.09 7.69
N VAL A 17 -3.65 20.56 6.63
CA VAL A 17 -3.09 19.21 6.61
C VAL A 17 -1.86 19.11 7.51
N GLY A 18 -0.97 20.10 7.47
CA GLY A 18 0.21 20.16 8.33
C GLY A 18 -0.13 20.27 9.81
N GLN A 19 -1.15 21.05 10.17
CA GLN A 19 -1.62 21.16 11.55
C GLN A 19 -2.26 19.85 12.04
N ARG A 20 -3.05 19.17 11.21
CA ARG A 20 -3.65 17.86 11.56
C ARG A 20 -2.62 16.76 11.76
N ILE A 21 -1.58 16.72 10.92
CA ILE A 21 -0.53 15.70 10.98
C ILE A 21 0.53 16.04 12.06
N MET A 22 0.46 17.24 12.65
CA MET A 22 1.32 17.74 13.71
C MET A 22 2.81 17.59 13.37
N ASP A 23 3.22 18.13 12.21
CA ASP A 23 4.63 18.23 11.88
C ASP A 23 5.16 19.66 12.12
N SER A 24 6.43 19.73 12.52
CA SER A 24 7.16 20.98 12.78
C SER A 24 7.84 21.55 11.52
N LYS A 25 7.76 20.83 10.40
CA LYS A 25 8.43 21.13 9.13
C LYS A 25 7.49 20.88 7.94
N ASP A 26 7.83 21.50 6.82
CA ASP A 26 7.18 21.21 5.54
C ASP A 26 7.50 19.77 5.13
N PHE A 27 6.55 19.13 4.45
CA PHE A 27 6.63 17.71 4.09
C PHE A 27 5.93 17.49 2.74
N ALA A 28 6.05 16.28 2.19
CA ALA A 28 5.28 15.89 1.02
C ALA A 28 4.52 14.59 1.28
N LEU A 29 3.38 14.44 0.61
CA LEU A 29 2.57 13.23 0.67
C LEU A 29 2.44 12.62 -0.72
N PRO A 30 2.47 11.28 -0.83
CA PRO A 30 2.25 10.59 -2.10
C PRO A 30 0.76 10.50 -2.42
N TYR A 31 0.40 10.84 -3.65
CA TYR A 31 -0.93 10.68 -4.22
C TYR A 31 -0.86 9.71 -5.40
N PHE A 32 -1.74 8.72 -5.40
CA PHE A 32 -1.92 7.79 -6.52
C PHE A 32 -2.96 8.35 -7.48
N VAL A 33 -2.55 8.58 -8.73
CA VAL A 33 -3.46 9.01 -9.80
C VAL A 33 -3.42 8.00 -10.94
N ASP A 34 -4.59 7.64 -11.46
CA ASP A 34 -4.73 6.74 -12.59
C ASP A 34 -5.90 7.14 -13.50
N GLY A 35 -5.95 6.56 -14.69
CA GLY A 35 -7.03 6.81 -15.66
C GLY A 35 -7.23 8.30 -15.94
N ASN A 36 -8.48 8.77 -15.79
CA ASN A 36 -8.86 10.15 -16.08
C ASN A 36 -8.23 11.17 -15.12
N ASP A 37 -8.02 10.79 -13.85
CA ASP A 37 -7.44 11.71 -12.85
C ASP A 37 -5.97 12.00 -13.15
N LYS A 38 -5.25 11.02 -13.70
CA LYS A 38 -3.88 11.20 -14.20
C LYS A 38 -3.84 12.21 -15.35
N GLN A 39 -4.73 12.08 -16.34
CA GLN A 39 -4.81 13.01 -17.46
C GLN A 39 -5.15 14.44 -16.99
N GLN A 40 -6.14 14.58 -16.10
CA GLN A 40 -6.53 15.88 -15.56
C GLN A 40 -5.41 16.54 -14.76
N PHE A 41 -4.67 15.76 -13.97
CA PHE A 41 -3.52 16.27 -13.23
C PHE A 41 -2.42 16.78 -14.17
N GLU A 42 -2.12 16.03 -15.23
CA GLU A 42 -1.12 16.41 -16.25
C GLU A 42 -1.56 17.66 -17.04
N GLU A 43 -2.86 17.87 -17.23
CA GLU A 43 -3.40 18.93 -18.09
C GLU A 43 -3.79 20.23 -17.35
N SER A 44 -4.23 20.22 -16.08
CA SER A 44 -5.06 21.33 -15.55
C SER A 44 -4.98 21.65 -14.05
N ASN A 45 -3.81 21.52 -13.40
CA ASN A 45 -3.54 21.99 -12.02
C ASN A 45 -4.05 21.00 -10.93
N PRO A 46 -3.38 20.85 -9.75
CA PRO A 46 -3.60 19.78 -8.76
C PRO A 46 -4.95 19.71 -8.04
N GLY A 47 -5.95 20.50 -8.43
CA GLY A 47 -7.17 20.76 -7.64
C GLY A 47 -8.14 19.58 -7.52
N GLY A 48 -7.95 18.50 -8.28
CA GLY A 48 -8.85 17.32 -8.32
C GLY A 48 -8.50 16.21 -7.33
N LEU A 49 -7.55 16.42 -6.42
CA LEU A 49 -7.07 15.33 -5.56
C LEU A 49 -7.99 15.09 -4.37
N SER A 50 -8.43 13.84 -4.25
CA SER A 50 -9.34 13.39 -3.20
C SER A 50 -8.61 12.57 -2.13
N PRO A 51 -9.22 12.36 -0.96
CA PRO A 51 -8.66 11.50 0.09
C PRO A 51 -8.37 10.06 -0.38
N VAL A 52 -9.06 9.54 -1.40
CA VAL A 52 -8.77 8.19 -1.93
C VAL A 52 -7.47 8.14 -2.73
N HIS A 53 -7.08 9.24 -3.40
CA HIS A 53 -5.77 9.35 -4.06
C HIS A 53 -4.64 9.33 -3.04
N LEU A 54 -4.81 10.05 -1.91
CA LEU A 54 -3.85 10.01 -0.81
C LEU A 54 -3.76 8.61 -0.21
N LEU A 55 -4.90 7.98 0.08
CA LEU A 55 -4.97 6.63 0.66
C LEU A 55 -4.20 5.61 -0.18
N ARG A 56 -4.51 5.54 -1.49
CA ARG A 56 -3.80 4.66 -2.44
C ARG A 56 -2.33 5.06 -2.58
N GLY A 57 -2.03 6.35 -2.57
CA GLY A 57 -0.68 6.90 -2.68
C GLY A 57 0.21 6.50 -1.51
N ILE A 58 -0.30 6.55 -0.28
CA ILE A 58 0.42 6.09 0.92
C ILE A 58 0.73 4.61 0.82
N LEU A 59 -0.23 3.78 0.39
CA LEU A 59 -0.06 2.34 0.33
C LEU A 59 0.95 1.92 -0.75
N VAL A 60 0.86 2.48 -1.95
CA VAL A 60 1.74 2.09 -3.07
C VAL A 60 3.07 2.84 -3.06
N GLY A 61 3.07 4.12 -2.70
CA GLY A 61 4.24 5.00 -2.71
C GLY A 61 5.13 4.93 -1.47
N TYR A 62 4.87 4.02 -0.53
CA TYR A 62 5.60 4.00 0.76
C TYR A 62 7.10 3.77 0.61
N SER A 63 7.48 2.90 -0.32
CA SER A 63 8.87 2.55 -0.59
C SER A 63 9.50 3.47 -1.65
N ASP A 64 8.75 4.42 -2.20
CA ASP A 64 9.26 5.35 -3.22
C ASP A 64 10.22 6.38 -2.60
N GLU A 65 11.26 6.73 -3.34
CA GLU A 65 12.35 7.62 -2.93
C GLU A 65 12.62 8.68 -4.02
N PRO A 66 11.67 9.61 -4.23
CA PRO A 66 11.82 10.72 -5.18
C PRO A 66 13.09 11.55 -4.90
N PRO A 67 13.91 11.90 -5.92
CA PRO A 67 15.26 12.48 -5.73
C PRO A 67 15.35 13.80 -4.95
N ILE A 68 14.26 14.56 -4.83
CA ILE A 68 14.24 15.93 -4.29
C ILE A 68 13.31 16.05 -3.06
N VAL A 69 12.60 14.99 -2.69
CA VAL A 69 11.58 15.02 -1.64
C VAL A 69 12.04 14.19 -0.45
N ASP A 70 12.10 14.81 0.73
CA ASP A 70 12.35 14.10 1.99
C ASP A 70 11.10 13.31 2.41
N THR A 71 11.19 11.98 2.31
CA THR A 71 10.09 11.06 2.66
C THR A 71 10.10 10.64 4.13
N SER A 72 11.05 11.12 4.95
CA SER A 72 11.22 10.67 6.33
C SER A 72 10.03 11.02 7.22
N THR A 73 9.52 12.26 7.17
CA THR A 73 8.28 12.65 7.86
C THR A 73 7.13 11.76 7.44
N PHE A 74 6.95 11.58 6.13
CA PHE A 74 5.86 10.77 5.59
C PHE A 74 5.92 9.35 6.14
N LYS A 75 7.08 8.68 6.08
CA LYS A 75 7.26 7.31 6.60
C LYS A 75 6.93 7.22 8.10
N GLN A 76 7.30 8.23 8.89
CA GLN A 76 6.98 8.28 10.33
C GLN A 76 5.48 8.51 10.61
N LYS A 77 4.79 9.24 9.72
CA LYS A 77 3.39 9.67 9.93
C LYS A 77 2.38 8.83 9.16
N ALA A 78 2.80 7.99 8.22
CA ALA A 78 1.94 7.21 7.33
C ALA A 78 0.82 6.47 8.08
N LYS A 79 1.16 5.81 9.19
CA LYS A 79 0.17 5.11 10.03
C LYS A 79 -0.90 6.04 10.59
N VAL A 80 -0.50 7.21 11.11
CA VAL A 80 -1.43 8.19 11.68
C VAL A 80 -2.36 8.74 10.59
N ILE A 81 -1.81 9.03 9.40
CA ILE A 81 -2.59 9.53 8.27
C ILE A 81 -3.59 8.46 7.80
N LEU A 82 -3.17 7.19 7.73
CA LEU A 82 -4.08 6.09 7.38
C LEU A 82 -5.18 5.88 8.43
N MET A 83 -4.91 6.08 9.73
CA MET A 83 -5.94 6.03 10.76
C MET A 83 -6.95 7.18 10.65
N ASP A 84 -6.49 8.38 10.27
CA ASP A 84 -7.39 9.51 9.97
C ASP A 84 -8.29 9.19 8.76
N LEU A 85 -7.71 8.64 7.69
CA LEU A 85 -8.45 8.19 6.51
C LEU A 85 -9.39 7.01 6.81
N GLN A 86 -9.00 6.09 7.69
CA GLN A 86 -9.86 5.01 8.16
C GLN A 86 -11.16 5.58 8.75
N ASN A 87 -11.05 6.59 9.62
CA ASN A 87 -12.20 7.26 10.22
C ASN A 87 -12.99 8.05 9.15
N HIS A 88 -12.30 8.73 8.23
CA HIS A 88 -12.95 9.50 7.17
C HIS A 88 -13.82 8.64 6.25
N PHE A 89 -13.42 7.39 6.00
CA PHE A 89 -14.12 6.45 5.14
C PHE A 89 -14.97 5.41 5.92
N ASP A 90 -15.15 5.60 7.23
CA ASP A 90 -15.96 4.73 8.10
C ASP A 90 -15.58 3.23 8.05
N TYR A 91 -14.27 2.93 8.00
CA TYR A 91 -13.79 1.54 8.13
C TYR A 91 -13.64 1.13 9.60
N ASP A 92 -14.08 -0.08 9.93
CA ASP A 92 -14.03 -0.63 11.30
C ASP A 92 -12.60 -0.74 11.86
N SER A 93 -11.64 -1.06 11.00
CA SER A 93 -10.25 -1.19 11.38
C SER A 93 -9.29 -0.77 10.27
N LEU A 94 -8.07 -0.45 10.66
CA LEU A 94 -6.99 -0.16 9.71
C LEU A 94 -6.63 -1.39 8.87
N GLU A 95 -6.79 -2.60 9.43
CA GLU A 95 -6.65 -3.85 8.68
C GLU A 95 -7.67 -3.92 7.54
N ASP A 96 -8.94 -3.64 7.83
CA ASP A 96 -10.01 -3.68 6.84
C ASP A 96 -9.82 -2.60 5.76
N LEU A 97 -9.43 -1.38 6.14
CA LEU A 97 -9.10 -0.33 5.18
C LEU A 97 -8.01 -0.79 4.19
N ILE A 98 -6.89 -1.32 4.71
CA ILE A 98 -5.76 -1.74 3.89
C ILE A 98 -6.18 -2.88 2.94
N LEU A 99 -6.85 -3.92 3.45
CA LEU A 99 -7.27 -5.06 2.65
C LEU A 99 -8.25 -4.66 1.53
N ASN A 100 -9.26 -3.83 1.83
CA ASN A 100 -10.24 -3.42 0.85
C ASN A 100 -9.63 -2.53 -0.23
N ILE A 101 -8.75 -1.58 0.14
CA ILE A 101 -8.10 -0.70 -0.82
C ILE A 101 -7.09 -1.46 -1.68
N SER A 102 -6.32 -2.39 -1.10
CA SER A 102 -5.43 -3.25 -1.88
C SER A 102 -6.20 -4.12 -2.88
N ALA A 103 -7.33 -4.71 -2.48
CA ALA A 103 -8.20 -5.46 -3.38
C ALA A 103 -8.74 -4.59 -4.53
N PHE A 104 -9.12 -3.34 -4.25
CA PHE A 104 -9.51 -2.38 -5.29
C PHE A 104 -8.33 -2.04 -6.22
N ILE A 105 -7.14 -1.77 -5.69
CA ILE A 105 -5.92 -1.53 -6.49
C ILE A 105 -5.60 -2.74 -7.36
N ARG A 106 -5.74 -3.97 -6.85
CA ARG A 106 -5.56 -5.21 -7.62
C ARG A 106 -6.48 -5.24 -8.83
N GLN A 107 -7.76 -4.96 -8.63
CA GLN A 107 -8.76 -4.98 -9.69
C GLN A 107 -8.48 -3.93 -10.78
N GLU A 108 -8.08 -2.72 -10.39
CA GLU A 108 -7.92 -1.60 -11.32
C GLU A 108 -6.52 -1.55 -11.96
N ASN A 109 -5.48 -1.78 -11.17
CA ASN A 109 -4.07 -1.54 -11.51
C ASN A 109 -3.21 -2.81 -11.56
N GLY A 110 -3.71 -3.94 -11.07
CA GLY A 110 -3.04 -5.25 -11.15
C GLY A 110 -2.27 -5.66 -9.89
N ASP A 111 -1.83 -6.92 -9.92
CA ASP A 111 -1.21 -7.61 -8.77
C ASP A 111 0.06 -6.93 -8.28
N THR A 112 0.85 -6.29 -9.15
CA THR A 112 2.07 -5.57 -8.75
C THR A 112 1.75 -4.38 -7.85
N ALA A 113 0.78 -3.55 -8.23
CA ALA A 113 0.39 -2.38 -7.42
C ALA A 113 -0.25 -2.80 -6.10
N SER A 114 -1.06 -3.87 -6.13
CA SER A 114 -1.64 -4.45 -4.92
C SER A 114 -0.59 -5.05 -4.00
N PHE A 115 0.41 -5.75 -4.54
CA PHE A 115 1.53 -6.27 -3.78
C PHE A 115 2.28 -5.17 -3.04
N GLU A 116 2.61 -4.05 -3.70
CA GLU A 116 3.24 -2.90 -3.05
C GLU A 116 2.37 -2.33 -1.93
N ALA A 117 1.06 -2.18 -2.17
CA ALA A 117 0.09 -1.72 -1.18
C ALA A 117 0.04 -2.63 0.05
N LEU A 118 -0.02 -3.95 -0.15
CA LEU A 118 -0.04 -4.94 0.92
C LEU A 118 1.30 -5.04 1.64
N LEU A 119 2.42 -4.92 0.92
CA LEU A 119 3.74 -4.89 1.51
C LEU A 119 3.88 -3.69 2.46
N THR A 120 3.38 -2.52 2.08
CA THR A 120 3.24 -1.38 2.99
C THR A 120 2.33 -1.72 4.17
N GLY A 121 1.19 -2.38 3.91
CA GLY A 121 0.31 -2.88 4.96
C GLY A 121 1.02 -3.74 6.00
N THR A 122 1.92 -4.64 5.58
CA THR A 122 2.71 -5.47 6.52
C THR A 122 3.66 -4.66 7.40
N LYS A 123 4.09 -3.47 6.96
CA LYS A 123 4.92 -2.54 7.76
C LYS A 123 4.08 -1.73 8.73
N ILE A 124 2.88 -1.30 8.32
CA ILE A 124 1.98 -0.47 9.13
C ILE A 124 1.23 -1.29 10.20
N CYS A 125 0.82 -2.50 9.83
CA CYS A 125 0.07 -3.46 10.65
C CYS A 125 0.82 -4.81 10.73
N PRO A 126 2.01 -4.86 11.38
CA PRO A 126 2.85 -6.05 11.39
C PRO A 126 2.21 -7.26 12.08
N GLU A 127 1.24 -7.07 12.96
CA GLU A 127 0.53 -8.16 13.63
C GLU A 127 -0.57 -8.79 12.76
N SER A 128 -0.97 -8.14 11.65
CA SER A 128 -2.05 -8.65 10.81
C SER A 128 -1.61 -9.90 10.04
N SER A 129 -2.17 -11.05 10.38
CA SER A 129 -1.98 -12.28 9.59
C SER A 129 -2.74 -12.21 8.27
N LYS A 130 -3.87 -11.51 8.21
CA LYS A 130 -4.68 -11.37 6.99
C LYS A 130 -3.96 -10.56 5.91
N ILE A 131 -3.37 -9.41 6.26
CA ILE A 131 -2.58 -8.60 5.32
C ILE A 131 -1.37 -9.40 4.82
N LYS A 132 -0.66 -10.10 5.71
CA LYS A 132 0.46 -10.97 5.30
C LYS A 132 0.00 -12.05 4.33
N PHE A 133 -1.12 -12.72 4.61
CA PHE A 133 -1.66 -13.77 3.74
C PHE A 133 -2.06 -13.24 2.37
N ASP A 134 -2.76 -12.10 2.31
CA ASP A 134 -3.14 -11.48 1.03
C ASP A 134 -1.89 -11.02 0.26
N CYS A 135 -0.88 -10.49 0.96
CA CYS A 135 0.41 -10.12 0.37
C CYS A 135 1.14 -11.34 -0.23
N CYS A 136 1.15 -12.48 0.48
CA CYS A 136 1.69 -13.74 -0.03
C CYS A 136 0.96 -14.19 -1.30
N THR A 137 -0.36 -14.00 -1.37
CA THR A 137 -1.18 -14.38 -2.51
C THR A 137 -0.79 -13.58 -3.75
N ASP A 138 -0.65 -12.26 -3.64
CA ASP A 138 -0.20 -11.41 -4.76
C ASP A 138 1.24 -11.73 -5.17
N LEU A 139 2.14 -11.88 -4.20
CA LEU A 139 3.53 -12.21 -4.48
C LEU A 139 3.66 -13.57 -5.19
N TYR A 140 2.92 -14.59 -4.73
CA TYR A 140 2.88 -15.90 -5.36
C TYR A 140 2.38 -15.79 -6.82
N ASN A 141 1.29 -15.08 -7.06
CA ASN A 141 0.74 -14.90 -8.42
C ASN A 141 1.75 -14.21 -9.35
N LEU A 142 2.42 -13.16 -8.87
CA LEU A 142 3.45 -12.45 -9.64
C LEU A 142 4.63 -13.36 -9.97
N LEU A 143 5.03 -14.21 -9.03
CA LEU A 143 6.14 -15.14 -9.20
C LEU A 143 5.80 -16.30 -10.14
N GLU A 144 4.60 -16.89 -9.99
CA GLU A 144 4.07 -17.96 -10.84
C GLU A 144 3.97 -17.51 -12.31
N ARG A 145 3.49 -16.28 -12.54
CA ARG A 145 3.30 -15.71 -13.89
C ARG A 145 4.58 -15.11 -14.47
N GLU A 146 5.72 -15.24 -13.78
CA GLU A 146 7.00 -14.64 -14.16
C GLU A 146 6.96 -13.10 -14.33
N GLN A 147 6.08 -12.43 -13.58
CA GLN A 147 5.89 -10.98 -13.58
C GLN A 147 6.67 -10.28 -12.46
N PHE A 148 7.42 -11.03 -11.65
CA PHE A 148 8.29 -10.51 -10.60
C PHE A 148 9.76 -10.54 -11.03
N HIS A 149 10.43 -9.38 -11.01
CA HIS A 149 11.77 -9.24 -11.57
C HIS A 149 12.85 -10.01 -10.78
N ASP A 150 12.81 -9.92 -9.45
CA ASP A 150 13.76 -10.58 -8.56
C ASP A 150 13.12 -11.80 -7.89
N LYS A 151 13.14 -12.94 -8.59
CA LYS A 151 12.51 -14.18 -8.13
C LYS A 151 13.09 -14.69 -6.80
N GLU A 152 14.39 -14.53 -6.58
CA GLU A 152 15.07 -14.97 -5.35
C GLU A 152 14.64 -14.13 -4.16
N TRP A 153 14.62 -12.80 -4.31
CA TRP A 153 14.06 -11.93 -3.29
C TRP A 153 12.59 -12.25 -3.02
N GLY A 154 11.80 -12.47 -4.07
CA GLY A 154 10.38 -12.81 -3.97
C GLY A 154 10.14 -14.10 -3.16
N LYS A 155 10.85 -15.19 -3.48
CA LYS A 155 10.80 -16.44 -2.71
C LYS A 155 11.15 -16.26 -1.24
N LYS A 156 12.26 -15.57 -0.98
CA LYS A 156 12.69 -15.27 0.39
C LYS A 156 11.63 -14.48 1.13
N LYS A 157 11.08 -13.43 0.50
CA LYS A 157 10.07 -12.58 1.12
C LYS A 157 8.77 -13.34 1.40
N LEU A 158 8.37 -14.21 0.48
CA LEU A 158 7.23 -15.10 0.65
C LEU A 158 7.43 -16.00 1.89
N GLY A 159 8.59 -16.66 2.02
CA GLY A 159 8.93 -17.46 3.19
C GLY A 159 8.91 -16.68 4.52
N GLU A 160 9.48 -15.47 4.54
CA GLU A 160 9.47 -14.57 5.71
C GLU A 160 8.04 -14.23 6.16
N LEU A 161 7.15 -13.91 5.23
CA LEU A 161 5.77 -13.57 5.51
C LEU A 161 4.98 -14.79 6.01
N LEU A 162 5.13 -15.94 5.34
CA LEU A 162 4.45 -17.20 5.70
C LEU A 162 4.80 -17.68 7.11
N TYR A 163 6.05 -17.46 7.55
CA TYR A 163 6.48 -17.81 8.90
C TYR A 163 5.78 -16.98 9.99
N GLN A 164 5.33 -15.77 9.66
CA GLN A 164 4.70 -14.82 10.58
C GLN A 164 3.17 -14.85 10.54
N ILE A 165 2.57 -15.79 9.80
CA ILE A 165 1.11 -15.96 9.72
C ILE A 165 0.65 -16.90 10.84
N GLU A 166 -0.24 -16.39 11.68
CA GLU A 166 -1.01 -17.19 12.63
C GLU A 166 -2.19 -17.85 11.92
N ARG A 167 -2.16 -19.18 11.78
CA ARG A 167 -3.14 -19.94 10.97
C ARG A 167 -4.57 -19.79 11.47
N ASP A 168 -4.78 -19.65 12.77
CA ASP A 168 -6.11 -19.47 13.40
C ASP A 168 -6.74 -18.10 13.10
N LYS A 169 -5.95 -17.15 12.59
CA LYS A 169 -6.42 -15.82 12.15
C LYS A 169 -6.83 -15.78 10.68
N ILE A 170 -6.60 -16.86 9.94
CA ILE A 170 -6.97 -16.99 8.53
C ILE A 170 -8.27 -17.77 8.42
N ASN A 171 -9.09 -17.43 7.42
CA ASN A 171 -10.30 -18.20 7.14
C ASN A 171 -9.91 -19.69 6.93
N PRO A 172 -10.55 -20.65 7.63
CA PRO A 172 -10.24 -22.08 7.51
C PRO A 172 -10.20 -22.60 6.08
N THR A 173 -11.00 -22.04 5.16
CA THR A 173 -11.00 -22.43 3.74
C THR A 173 -9.72 -22.07 3.01
N PHE A 174 -8.94 -21.12 3.53
CA PHE A 174 -7.71 -20.62 2.92
C PHE A 174 -6.43 -21.13 3.60
N VAL A 175 -6.54 -21.81 4.75
CA VAL A 175 -5.36 -22.28 5.51
C VAL A 175 -4.49 -23.24 4.70
N SER A 176 -5.10 -24.08 3.85
CA SER A 176 -4.34 -25.03 3.01
C SER A 176 -3.41 -24.35 2.00
N TYR A 177 -3.73 -23.13 1.57
CA TYR A 177 -2.88 -22.37 0.63
C TYR A 177 -1.55 -21.95 1.28
N ILE A 178 -1.49 -21.83 2.60
CA ILE A 178 -0.24 -21.55 3.32
C ILE A 178 0.78 -22.66 3.05
N ASP A 179 0.33 -23.92 3.01
CA ASP A 179 1.20 -25.05 2.76
C ASP A 179 1.66 -25.08 1.30
N THR A 180 0.77 -24.78 0.34
CA THR A 180 1.12 -24.59 -1.08
C THR A 180 2.17 -23.49 -1.29
N PHE A 181 2.03 -22.35 -0.61
CA PHE A 181 2.99 -21.26 -0.73
C PHE A 181 4.36 -21.61 -0.14
N LYS A 182 4.41 -22.42 0.94
CA LYS A 182 5.66 -22.87 1.55
C LYS A 182 6.47 -23.77 0.62
N GLU A 183 5.82 -24.73 -0.03
CA GLU A 183 6.46 -25.61 -1.01
C GLU A 183 7.13 -24.85 -2.16
N TRP A 184 6.59 -23.68 -2.51
CA TRP A 184 7.11 -22.84 -3.59
C TRP A 184 8.26 -21.92 -3.15
N ALA A 185 8.27 -21.54 -1.86
CA ALA A 185 9.29 -20.67 -1.27
C ALA A 185 10.62 -21.41 -0.97
N GLU A 186 10.59 -22.74 -0.89
CA GLU A 186 11.76 -23.63 -0.83
C GLU A 186 12.44 -23.81 -2.21
#